data_AF-A0A2P7S101-F1
#
_entry.id   AF-A0A2P7S101-F1
#
_cell.length_a   1.000
_cell.length_b   1.000
_cell.length_c   1.000
_cell.angle_alpha   90.00
_cell.angle_beta   90.00
_cell.angle_gamma   90.00
#
_symmetry.space_group_name_H-M   'P 1'
#
loop_
_entity.id
_entity.type
_entity.pdbx_description
1 polymer ?
#
loop_
_entity_poly.entity_id
_entity_poly.type
_entity_poly.pdbx_seq_one_letter_code
_entity_poly.pdbx_strand_id
1 'polypeptide(L)'
;MRLQLSTGLAQDTTDRIIYESDTGELYYDGNGNAAGGGVLSAKATVGVALNNVDFSVREPAHSVQLHTGRPNIASRFSGSRPAGSRCKDALVLSA
;
A
#
# COMPACT_ATOMS: atom_id res chain seq x y z
N MET A 1 11.15 8.00 -3.26
CA MET A 1 11.58 7.09 -4.34
C MET A 1 12.71 7.76 -5.07
N ARG A 2 13.78 7.03 -5.36
CA ARG A 2 14.91 7.55 -6.12
C ARG A 2 15.16 6.70 -7.36
N LEU A 3 15.49 7.37 -8.46
CA LEU A 3 15.90 6.72 -9.69
C LEU A 3 17.41 6.59 -9.69
N GLN A 4 17.90 5.41 -10.07
CA GLN A 4 19.33 5.12 -10.15
C GLN A 4 19.69 4.49 -11.49
N LEU A 5 20.95 4.67 -11.84
CA LEU A 5 21.61 4.08 -12.99
C LEU A 5 22.78 3.27 -12.43
N SER A 6 22.72 1.95 -12.58
CA SER A 6 23.74 0.92 -12.38
C SER A 6 23.85 0.13 -11.07
N THR A 7 23.44 0.60 -9.89
CA THR A 7 23.71 -0.15 -8.64
C THR A 7 22.49 -0.79 -7.99
N GLY A 8 21.28 -0.29 -8.20
CA GLY A 8 20.10 -0.72 -7.43
C GLY A 8 20.28 -0.65 -5.90
N LEU A 9 21.18 0.21 -5.40
CA LEU A 9 21.52 0.32 -3.97
C LEU A 9 21.13 1.68 -3.41
N ALA A 10 20.47 1.71 -2.25
CA ALA A 10 20.21 2.96 -1.52
C ALA A 10 21.51 3.75 -1.22
N GLN A 11 21.47 5.09 -1.28
CA GLN A 11 22.63 5.95 -0.91
C GLN A 11 22.37 6.81 0.33
N ASP A 12 21.11 7.04 0.72
CA ASP A 12 20.79 7.74 1.97
C ASP A 12 19.55 7.14 2.63
N THR A 13 19.46 7.29 3.96
CA THR A 13 18.49 6.61 4.85
C THR A 13 17.00 6.81 4.51
N THR A 14 16.68 7.65 3.53
CA THR A 14 15.32 7.88 3.02
C THR A 14 14.97 7.05 1.78
N ASP A 15 15.95 6.39 1.16
CA ASP A 15 15.78 5.54 -0.01
C ASP A 15 15.13 4.19 0.34
N ARG A 16 13.80 4.12 0.31
CA ARG A 16 13.07 2.85 0.59
C ARG A 16 12.73 2.05 -0.65
N ILE A 17 12.49 2.75 -1.76
CA ILE A 17 12.15 2.17 -3.05
C ILE A 17 13.16 2.68 -4.06
N ILE A 18 13.90 1.75 -4.66
CA ILE A 18 14.98 1.99 -5.61
C ILE A 18 14.59 1.36 -6.94
N TYR A 19 14.63 2.16 -8.01
CA TYR A 19 14.44 1.68 -9.37
C TYR A 19 15.76 1.75 -10.15
N GLU A 20 16.19 0.59 -10.64
CA GLU A 20 17.35 0.44 -11.52
C GLU A 20 16.87 0.43 -12.98
N SER A 21 16.97 1.58 -13.65
CA SER A 21 16.34 1.76 -14.97
C SER A 21 16.96 0.93 -16.08
N ASP A 22 18.23 0.54 -15.91
CA ASP A 22 18.98 -0.23 -16.90
C ASP A 22 18.52 -1.70 -16.94
N THR A 23 18.16 -2.27 -15.78
CA THR A 23 17.69 -3.66 -15.66
C THR A 23 16.17 -3.77 -15.49
N GLY A 24 15.51 -2.65 -15.18
CA GLY A 24 14.08 -2.58 -14.87
C GLY A 24 13.75 -3.10 -13.47
N GLU A 25 14.71 -3.25 -12.59
CA GLU A 25 14.52 -3.89 -11.28
C GLU A 25 14.11 -2.90 -10.19
N LEU A 26 13.14 -3.30 -9.37
CA LEU A 26 12.65 -2.52 -8.25
C LEU A 26 13.04 -3.21 -6.93
N TYR A 27 13.84 -2.52 -6.13
CA TYR A 27 14.31 -3.00 -4.84
C TYR A 27 13.64 -2.27 -3.68
N TYR A 28 13.32 -3.01 -2.61
CA TYR A 28 12.95 -2.45 -1.32
C TYR A 28 14.15 -2.55 -0.37
N ASP A 29 14.61 -1.41 0.16
CA ASP A 29 15.64 -1.34 1.19
C ASP A 29 15.01 -0.92 2.53
N GLY A 30 15.01 -1.86 3.47
CA GLY A 30 14.39 -1.70 4.79
C GLY A 30 15.11 -0.76 5.74
N ASN A 31 16.36 -0.38 5.45
CA ASN A 31 17.16 0.57 6.23
C ASN A 31 17.41 1.88 5.46
N GLY A 32 17.32 1.80 4.14
CA GLY A 32 17.58 2.86 3.19
C GLY A 32 19.04 3.23 3.07
N ASN A 33 20.00 2.40 3.44
CA ASN A 33 21.42 2.79 3.34
C ASN A 33 22.31 1.68 2.80
N ALA A 34 21.73 0.76 2.03
CA ALA A 34 22.34 -0.46 1.50
C ALA A 34 22.80 -1.47 2.57
N ALA A 35 22.76 -1.11 3.86
CA ALA A 35 23.12 -2.03 4.94
C ALA A 35 22.07 -3.13 5.06
N GLY A 36 22.50 -4.38 4.91
CA GLY A 36 21.62 -5.54 4.86
C GLY A 36 21.09 -5.88 3.46
N GLY A 37 21.39 -5.03 2.46
CA GLY A 37 20.98 -5.22 1.07
C GLY A 37 19.49 -4.91 0.81
N GLY A 38 19.19 -4.60 -0.46
CA GLY A 38 17.82 -4.48 -0.94
C GLY A 38 17.21 -5.84 -1.32
N VAL A 39 15.90 -5.96 -1.20
CA VAL A 39 15.14 -7.13 -1.66
C VAL A 39 14.45 -6.80 -2.98
N LEU A 40 14.74 -7.59 -4.03
CA LEU A 40 14.05 -7.46 -5.32
C LEU A 40 12.55 -7.74 -5.12
N SER A 41 11.72 -6.75 -5.43
CA SER A 41 10.27 -6.79 -5.18
C SER A 41 9.45 -6.84 -6.46
N ALA A 42 9.95 -6.25 -7.55
CA ALA A 42 9.29 -6.26 -8.84
C ALA A 42 10.28 -6.04 -10.00
N LYS A 43 9.83 -6.34 -11.22
CA LYS A 43 10.55 -6.02 -12.46
C LYS A 43 9.60 -5.34 -13.44
N ALA A 44 9.98 -4.16 -13.89
CA ALA A 44 9.30 -3.38 -14.90
C ALA A 44 9.98 -3.58 -16.27
N THR A 45 9.34 -3.12 -17.34
CA THR A 45 10.01 -2.96 -18.62
C THR A 45 11.16 -1.96 -18.48
N VAL A 46 12.29 -2.26 -19.10
CA VAL A 46 13.49 -1.40 -19.09
C VAL A 46 13.17 -0.04 -19.69
N GLY A 47 13.67 1.03 -19.07
CA GLY A 47 13.51 2.40 -19.56
C GLY A 47 12.13 3.03 -19.35
N VAL A 48 11.24 2.41 -18.56
CA VAL A 48 9.98 3.05 -18.16
C VAL A 48 10.27 4.13 -17.11
N ALA A 49 9.75 5.34 -17.34
CA ALA A 49 9.78 6.38 -16.33
C ALA A 49 8.78 6.04 -15.22
N LEU A 50 9.29 5.81 -14.02
CA LEU A 50 8.48 5.63 -12.81
C LEU A 50 8.66 6.84 -11.89
N ASN A 51 7.56 7.31 -11.33
CA ASN A 51 7.55 8.37 -10.32
C ASN A 51 6.57 8.02 -9.19
N ASN A 52 6.37 8.94 -8.23
CA ASN A 52 5.55 8.63 -7.05
C ASN A 52 4.09 8.30 -7.41
N VAL A 53 3.54 8.86 -8.49
CA VAL A 53 2.12 8.69 -8.85
C VAL A 53 1.80 7.29 -9.37
N ASP A 54 2.81 6.51 -9.74
CA ASP A 54 2.66 5.13 -10.20
C ASP A 54 2.43 4.14 -9.03
N PHE A 55 2.54 4.62 -7.78
CA PHE A 55 2.38 3.81 -6.59
C PHE A 55 1.10 4.17 -5.84
N SER A 56 0.15 3.22 -5.77
CA SER A 56 -1.03 3.34 -4.92
C SER A 56 -0.88 2.52 -3.65
N VAL A 57 -0.96 3.15 -2.48
CA VAL A 57 -1.14 2.46 -1.21
C VAL A 57 -2.64 2.23 -1.00
N ARG A 58 -3.06 0.98 -0.90
CA ARG A 58 -4.44 0.62 -0.60
C ARG A 58 -4.51 0.02 0.79
N GLU A 59 -5.42 0.56 1.60
CA GLU A 59 -5.81 -0.12 2.83
C GLU A 59 -6.37 -1.51 2.48
N PRO A 60 -6.14 -2.54 3.32
CA PRO A 60 -6.74 -3.85 3.10
C PRO A 60 -8.24 -3.68 2.94
N ALA A 61 -8.80 -4.24 1.86
CA ALA A 61 -10.22 -4.18 1.61
C ALA A 61 -10.96 -4.84 2.78
N HIS A 62 -11.56 -4.02 3.65
CA HIS A 62 -12.53 -4.49 4.64
C HIS A 62 -13.86 -4.75 3.95
N SER A 63 -13.91 -5.68 3.01
CA SER A 63 -15.17 -6.15 2.45
C SER A 63 -15.76 -7.23 3.36
N VAL A 64 -16.54 -6.83 4.37
CA VAL A 64 -17.58 -7.70 4.90
C VAL A 64 -18.66 -7.76 3.83
N GLN A 65 -18.58 -8.77 2.95
CA GLN A 65 -19.63 -9.05 1.98
C GLN A 65 -20.85 -9.56 2.76
N LEU A 66 -21.78 -8.66 3.09
CA LEU A 66 -23.11 -9.07 3.52
C LEU A 66 -23.80 -9.69 2.30
N HIS A 67 -23.98 -11.00 2.33
CA HIS A 67 -24.72 -11.75 1.33
C HIS A 67 -26.19 -11.29 1.35
N THR A 68 -26.53 -10.26 0.58
CA THR A 68 -27.91 -9.74 0.48
C THR A 68 -28.73 -10.60 -0.48
N GLY A 69 -28.86 -11.89 -0.14
CA GLY A 69 -29.77 -12.83 -0.80
C GLY A 69 -31.20 -12.81 -0.26
N ARG A 70 -31.53 -11.83 0.60
CA ARG A 70 -32.90 -11.58 1.06
C ARG A 70 -33.20 -10.10 0.90
N PRO A 71 -34.26 -9.70 0.17
CA PRO A 71 -34.73 -8.33 0.27
C PRO A 71 -35.21 -8.12 1.72
N ASN A 72 -35.17 -6.89 2.23
CA ASN A 72 -35.69 -6.43 3.53
C ASN A 72 -34.68 -6.14 4.65
N ILE A 73 -33.42 -5.79 4.36
CA ILE A 73 -32.59 -5.05 5.34
C ILE A 73 -32.14 -3.71 4.74
N ALA A 74 -33.13 -2.87 4.48
CA ALA A 74 -32.90 -1.50 4.06
C ALA A 74 -32.12 -0.74 5.15
N SER A 75 -30.98 -0.19 4.74
CA SER A 75 -30.49 1.13 5.17
C SER A 75 -30.53 1.43 6.69
N ARG A 76 -29.62 0.83 7.47
CA ARG A 76 -29.25 1.34 8.82
C ARG A 76 -27.80 1.82 8.92
N PHE A 77 -27.23 2.28 7.80
CA PHE A 77 -26.01 3.10 7.82
C PHE A 77 -26.27 4.42 7.10
N SER A 78 -27.23 5.20 7.60
CA SER A 78 -27.33 6.64 7.33
C SER A 78 -27.42 7.36 8.67
N GLY A 79 -26.27 7.47 9.33
CA GLY A 79 -26.10 8.26 10.53
C GLY A 79 -24.75 8.96 10.42
N SER A 80 -24.76 10.28 10.31
CA SER A 80 -23.59 11.14 10.29
C SER A 80 -22.65 10.79 11.45
N ARG A 81 -21.40 10.47 11.13
CA ARG A 81 -20.34 10.14 12.11
C ARG A 81 -20.13 11.34 13.05
N PRO A 82 -20.27 11.20 14.37
CA PRO A 82 -19.75 12.17 15.31
C PRO A 82 -18.23 12.18 15.23
N ALA A 83 -17.63 13.37 15.22
CA ALA A 83 -16.18 13.52 15.26
C ALA A 83 -15.63 12.90 16.56
N GLY A 84 -14.88 11.80 16.44
CA GLY A 84 -14.11 11.23 17.56
C GLY A 84 -14.34 9.75 17.90
N SER A 85 -15.32 9.06 17.32
CA SER A 85 -15.60 7.66 17.71
C SER A 85 -14.69 6.66 16.97
N ARG A 86 -13.76 6.03 17.71
CA ARG A 86 -13.01 4.84 17.27
C ARG A 86 -13.93 3.61 17.30
N CYS A 87 -14.67 3.37 16.23
CA CYS A 87 -15.37 2.10 16.05
C CYS A 87 -14.34 0.98 15.82
N LYS A 88 -13.93 0.29 16.89
CA LYS A 88 -13.43 -1.10 16.76
C LYS A 88 -14.35 -2.14 17.40
N ASP A 89 -15.20 -1.80 18.38
CA ASP A 89 -15.93 -2.83 19.13
C ASP A 89 -17.45 -2.59 19.25
N ALA A 90 -18.13 -2.16 18.19
CA ALA A 90 -19.60 -2.10 18.19
C ALA A 90 -20.23 -3.41 17.67
N LEU A 91 -19.98 -4.51 18.39
CA LEU A 91 -20.78 -5.73 18.26
C LEU A 91 -21.70 -5.83 19.49
N VAL A 92 -22.80 -5.06 19.50
CA VAL A 92 -23.88 -5.30 20.46
C VAL A 92 -24.88 -6.22 19.77
N LEU A 93 -24.75 -7.52 20.02
CA LEU A 93 -25.79 -8.50 19.73
C LEU A 93 -26.77 -8.47 20.91
N SER A 94 -27.84 -7.68 20.82
CA SER A 94 -28.96 -7.78 21.74
C SER A 94 -29.92 -8.87 21.25
N ALA A 95 -30.03 -9.94 22.03
CA ALA A 95 -31.22 -10.80 22.10
C ALA A 95 -32.11 -10.29 23.24
#